data_AF-A0A7S1CEQ1-F1
#
_entry.id   AF-A0A7S1CEQ1-F1
#
_cell.length_a   1.000
_cell.length_b   1.000
_cell.length_c   1.000
_cell.angle_alpha   90.00
_cell.angle_beta   90.00
_cell.angle_gamma   90.00
#
_symmetry.space_group_name_H-M   'P 1'
#
loop_
_entity.id
_entity.type
_entity.pdbx_description
1 polymer ?
#
loop_
_entity_poly.entity_id
_entity_poly.type
_entity_poly.pdbx_seq_one_letter_code
_entity_poly.pdbx_strand_id
1 'polypeptide(L)'
;EGHRKGVCSVKFSPDGKWLATASADRTLRLWSVRNFTCLKALEGHSASVLTVQFLRAGMQLLSTGADGLLKLWNIKEGECVGTFDSHTDKVWSLAVRKRRDGSGDEQCITGGGDSVMNIWRDVTADEDEAGVAAAEAMLLQQQELMNAMAMRDYRRSLELTLELEQPFRP
;
A
#
# COMPACT_ATOMS: atom_id res chain seq x y z
N GLU A 1 -12.63 9.80 23.78
CA GLU A 1 -13.53 9.91 22.60
C GLU A 1 -12.69 10.06 21.34
N GLY A 2 -13.17 9.58 20.18
CA GLY A 2 -12.38 9.62 18.95
C GLY A 2 -13.20 9.33 17.70
N HIS A 3 -13.48 8.06 17.43
CA HIS A 3 -14.27 7.66 16.28
C HIS A 3 -15.73 8.12 16.40
N ARG A 4 -16.34 8.45 15.26
CA ARG A 4 -17.74 8.92 15.17
C ARG A 4 -18.74 7.78 14.94
N LYS A 5 -18.26 6.58 14.61
CA LYS A 5 -19.04 5.36 14.42
C LYS A 5 -18.33 4.17 15.07
N GLY A 6 -18.97 3.00 15.03
CA GLY A 6 -18.43 1.76 15.59
C GLY A 6 -17.00 1.47 15.11
N VAL A 7 -16.16 1.03 16.04
CA VAL A 7 -14.79 0.57 15.77
C VAL A 7 -14.88 -0.89 15.33
N CYS A 8 -14.37 -1.18 14.14
CA CYS A 8 -14.45 -2.50 13.52
C CYS A 8 -13.24 -3.37 13.86
N SER A 9 -12.06 -2.75 14.00
CA SER A 9 -10.82 -3.47 14.28
C SER A 9 -9.84 -2.63 15.07
N VAL A 10 -9.02 -3.30 15.88
CA VAL A 10 -8.02 -2.71 16.77
C VAL A 10 -6.78 -3.60 16.74
N LYS A 11 -5.61 -3.02 16.54
CA LYS A 11 -4.32 -3.72 16.57
C LYS A 11 -3.27 -2.91 17.30
N PHE A 12 -2.43 -3.60 18.05
CA PHE A 12 -1.18 -3.04 18.57
C PHE A 12 -0.09 -3.15 17.51
N SER A 13 0.83 -2.18 17.51
CA SER A 13 2.07 -2.32 16.77
C SER A 13 2.91 -3.46 17.34
N PRO A 14 3.76 -4.11 16.53
CA PRO A 14 4.64 -5.19 16.99
C PRO A 14 5.56 -4.79 18.14
N ASP A 15 5.97 -3.51 18.19
CA ASP A 15 6.80 -2.94 19.24
C ASP A 15 6.00 -2.42 20.46
N GLY A 16 4.67 -2.50 20.40
CA GLY A 16 3.75 -2.09 21.47
C GLY A 16 3.66 -0.58 21.72
N LYS A 17 4.30 0.27 20.91
CA LYS A 17 4.30 1.73 21.11
C LYS A 17 3.06 2.41 20.56
N TRP A 18 2.47 1.84 19.52
CA TRP A 18 1.34 2.40 18.81
C TRP A 18 0.14 1.45 18.84
N LEU A 19 -1.04 2.04 18.74
CA LEU A 19 -2.29 1.32 18.54
C LEU A 19 -2.97 1.91 17.30
N ALA A 20 -3.43 1.05 16.40
CA ALA A 20 -4.23 1.45 15.25
C ALA A 20 -5.66 0.94 15.42
N THR A 21 -6.63 1.79 15.09
CA THR A 21 -8.05 1.47 15.13
C THR A 21 -8.69 1.79 13.79
N ALA A 22 -9.53 0.89 13.29
CA ALA A 22 -10.33 1.06 12.07
C ALA A 22 -11.80 1.22 12.46
N SER A 23 -12.52 2.09 11.75
CA SER A 23 -13.92 2.38 12.06
C SER A 23 -14.82 2.48 10.84
N ALA A 24 -16.10 2.24 11.08
CA ALA A 24 -17.18 2.48 10.14
C ALA A 24 -17.34 3.97 9.77
N ASP A 25 -16.67 4.89 10.48
CA ASP A 25 -16.59 6.31 10.11
C ASP A 25 -15.66 6.60 8.91
N ARG A 26 -15.09 5.55 8.32
CA ARG A 26 -14.19 5.56 7.15
C ARG A 26 -12.78 6.04 7.45
N THR A 27 -12.45 6.19 8.74
CA THR A 27 -11.11 6.60 9.17
C THR A 27 -10.39 5.47 9.88
N LEU A 28 -9.06 5.49 9.78
CA LEU A 28 -8.22 4.83 10.76
C LEU A 28 -7.70 5.88 11.74
N ARG A 29 -7.44 5.50 12.97
CA ARG A 29 -6.78 6.36 13.95
C ARG A 29 -5.57 5.67 14.53
N LEU A 30 -4.50 6.43 14.66
CA LEU A 30 -3.27 6.02 15.31
C LEU A 30 -3.20 6.66 16.70
N TRP A 31 -2.87 5.85 17.69
CA TRP A 31 -2.82 6.25 19.09
C TRP A 31 -1.46 5.92 19.68
N SER A 32 -0.99 6.79 20.59
CA SER A 32 0.17 6.47 21.43
C SER A 32 -0.28 5.59 22.58
N VAL A 33 0.36 4.42 22.77
CA VAL A 33 0.04 3.53 23.91
C VAL A 33 0.51 4.12 25.23
N ARG A 34 1.55 4.97 25.22
CA ARG A 34 2.10 5.59 26.44
C ARG A 34 1.08 6.46 27.16
N ASN A 35 0.31 7.25 26.40
CA ASN A 35 -0.60 8.26 26.94
C ASN A 35 -2.06 8.03 26.50
N PHE A 36 -2.33 7.01 25.70
CA PHE A 36 -3.63 6.73 25.06
C PHE A 36 -4.24 7.94 24.31
N THR A 37 -3.37 8.77 23.74
CA THR A 37 -3.78 9.94 22.97
C THR A 37 -3.86 9.62 21.48
N CYS A 38 -4.87 10.17 20.81
CA CYS A 38 -4.99 10.11 19.36
C CYS A 38 -3.92 11.02 18.76
N LEU A 39 -3.08 10.46 17.88
CA LEU A 39 -1.99 11.19 17.24
C LEU A 39 -2.41 11.66 15.86
N LYS A 40 -3.00 10.74 15.08
CA LYS A 40 -3.37 10.96 13.69
C LYS A 40 -4.68 10.28 13.36
N ALA A 41 -5.45 10.90 12.48
CA ALA A 41 -6.56 10.26 11.78
C ALA A 41 -6.14 10.10 10.32
N LEU A 42 -6.17 8.87 9.83
CA LEU A 42 -5.84 8.51 8.46
C LEU A 42 -7.15 8.41 7.68
N GLU A 43 -7.32 9.32 6.74
CA GLU A 43 -8.51 9.42 5.89
C GLU A 43 -8.14 9.04 4.45
N GLY A 44 -8.99 8.27 3.78
CA GLY A 44 -8.75 7.87 2.39
C GLY A 44 -9.56 6.68 1.90
N HIS A 45 -10.15 5.89 2.80
CA HIS A 45 -11.18 4.92 2.41
C HIS A 45 -12.48 5.64 2.04
N SER A 46 -13.12 5.22 0.95
CA SER A 46 -14.39 5.79 0.51
C SER A 46 -15.59 5.21 1.29
N ALA A 47 -15.40 4.04 1.90
CA ALA A 47 -16.38 3.33 2.71
C ALA A 47 -15.81 2.90 4.07
N SER A 48 -16.61 2.19 4.87
CA SER A 48 -16.24 1.76 6.23
C SER A 48 -14.95 0.95 6.22
N VAL A 49 -14.02 1.28 7.11
CA VAL A 49 -12.80 0.49 7.30
C VAL A 49 -13.13 -0.68 8.22
N LEU A 50 -12.88 -1.89 7.74
CA LEU A 50 -13.27 -3.12 8.43
C LEU A 50 -12.10 -3.73 9.16
N THR A 51 -10.90 -3.71 8.57
CA THR A 51 -9.72 -4.32 9.15
C THR A 51 -8.52 -3.38 9.10
N VAL A 52 -7.62 -3.55 10.06
CA VAL A 52 -6.32 -2.92 10.11
C VAL A 52 -5.30 -3.94 10.61
N GLN A 53 -4.07 -3.89 10.10
CA GLN A 53 -2.98 -4.76 10.50
C GLN A 53 -1.65 -4.02 10.36
N PHE A 54 -0.78 -4.13 11.38
CA PHE A 54 0.59 -3.63 11.26
C PHE A 54 1.46 -4.62 10.49
N LEU A 55 2.31 -4.09 9.62
CA LEU A 55 3.47 -4.81 9.09
C LEU A 55 4.54 -4.92 10.19
N ARG A 56 5.31 -6.02 10.23
CA ARG A 56 6.21 -6.26 11.37
C ARG A 56 7.43 -5.36 11.41
N ALA A 57 7.77 -4.72 10.29
CA ALA A 57 8.73 -3.61 10.28
C ALA A 57 8.26 -2.42 11.16
N GLY A 58 6.97 -2.36 11.51
CA GLY A 58 6.43 -1.46 12.52
C GLY A 58 6.24 -0.02 12.07
N MET A 59 6.66 0.33 10.85
CA MET A 59 6.52 1.68 10.27
C MET A 59 5.37 1.81 9.26
N GLN A 60 4.73 0.69 8.91
CA GLN A 60 3.68 0.65 7.91
C GLN A 60 2.44 -0.10 8.44
N LEU A 61 1.29 0.28 7.89
CA LEU A 61 -0.03 -0.23 8.23
C LEU A 61 -0.77 -0.64 6.97
N LEU A 62 -1.44 -1.78 7.03
CA LEU A 62 -2.41 -2.20 6.04
C LEU A 62 -3.82 -2.01 6.57
N SER A 63 -4.71 -1.55 5.70
CA SER A 63 -6.14 -1.49 6.01
C SER A 63 -6.97 -1.99 4.85
N THR A 64 -8.12 -2.57 5.19
CA THR A 64 -9.11 -2.98 4.19
C THR A 64 -10.49 -2.57 4.64
N GLY A 65 -11.37 -2.34 3.66
CA GLY A 65 -12.68 -1.76 3.90
C GLY A 65 -13.79 -2.36 3.06
N ALA A 66 -14.98 -1.78 3.25
CA ALA A 66 -16.16 -2.06 2.46
C ALA A 66 -16.08 -1.46 1.03
N ASP A 67 -15.00 -0.77 0.70
CA ASP A 67 -14.70 -0.23 -0.63
C ASP A 67 -13.95 -1.24 -1.52
N GLY A 68 -13.65 -2.44 -1.02
CA GLY A 68 -12.95 -3.47 -1.79
C GLY A 68 -11.44 -3.22 -1.91
N LEU A 69 -10.93 -2.16 -1.29
CA LEU A 69 -9.55 -1.72 -1.43
C LEU A 69 -8.67 -2.26 -0.29
N LEU A 70 -7.44 -2.61 -0.65
CA LEU A 70 -6.33 -2.74 0.28
C LEU A 70 -5.50 -1.46 0.21
N LYS A 71 -5.32 -0.79 1.34
CA LYS A 71 -4.50 0.43 1.43
C LYS A 71 -3.29 0.21 2.33
N LEU A 72 -2.17 0.75 1.89
CA LEU A 72 -0.92 0.79 2.63
C LEU A 72 -0.65 2.21 3.11
N TRP A 73 -0.34 2.35 4.39
CA TRP A 73 -0.13 3.62 5.07
C TRP A 73 1.25 3.69 5.70
N ASN A 74 1.90 4.83 5.57
CA ASN A 74 3.12 5.14 6.33
C ASN A 74 2.72 5.79 7.65
N ILE A 75 3.18 5.22 8.77
CA ILE A 75 2.85 5.70 10.12
C ILE A 75 3.51 7.05 10.41
N LYS A 76 4.75 7.26 9.95
CA LYS A 76 5.52 8.48 10.22
C LYS A 76 4.86 9.67 9.55
N GLU A 77 4.58 9.57 8.25
CA GLU A 77 3.96 10.64 7.47
C GLU A 77 2.45 10.72 7.74
N GLY A 78 1.81 9.58 7.98
CA GLY A 78 0.34 9.51 8.13
C GLY A 78 -0.38 9.57 6.79
N GLU A 79 0.29 9.18 5.71
CA GLU A 79 -0.22 9.24 4.36
C GLU A 79 -0.45 7.84 3.78
N CYS A 80 -1.39 7.76 2.85
CA CYS A 80 -1.64 6.54 2.08
C CYS A 80 -0.59 6.45 0.98
N VAL A 81 0.31 5.46 1.07
CA VAL A 81 1.40 5.28 0.10
C VAL A 81 1.00 4.37 -1.04
N GLY A 82 0.07 3.44 -0.80
CA GLY A 82 -0.40 2.50 -1.82
C GLY A 82 -1.89 2.25 -1.71
N THR A 83 -2.56 2.16 -2.85
CA THR A 83 -3.95 1.72 -2.95
C THR A 83 -4.02 0.60 -3.98
N PHE A 84 -4.58 -0.53 -3.58
CA PHE A 84 -4.66 -1.73 -4.39
C PHE A 84 -6.11 -2.19 -4.47
N ASP A 85 -6.59 -2.39 -5.70
CA ASP A 85 -7.89 -3.02 -5.95
C ASP A 85 -7.82 -4.48 -5.54
N SER A 86 -8.39 -4.78 -4.36
CA SER A 86 -8.24 -6.10 -3.78
C SER A 86 -9.42 -7.01 -4.04
N HIS A 87 -10.64 -6.52 -3.99
CA HIS A 87 -11.85 -7.31 -4.14
C HIS A 87 -12.92 -6.47 -4.83
N THR A 88 -13.86 -7.12 -5.53
CA THR A 88 -15.01 -6.43 -6.14
C THR A 88 -16.12 -6.13 -5.14
N ASP A 89 -16.01 -6.68 -3.92
CA ASP A 89 -16.92 -6.48 -2.79
C ASP A 89 -16.13 -6.23 -1.50
N LYS A 90 -16.82 -6.05 -0.37
CA LYS A 90 -16.25 -5.75 0.95
C LYS A 90 -15.17 -6.74 1.36
N VAL A 91 -14.05 -6.21 1.86
CA VAL A 91 -12.97 -7.02 2.40
C VAL A 91 -13.17 -7.22 3.90
N TRP A 92 -13.45 -8.45 4.30
CA TRP A 92 -13.80 -8.77 5.70
C TRP A 92 -12.59 -9.12 6.55
N SER A 93 -11.54 -9.67 5.94
CA SER A 93 -10.41 -10.21 6.66
C SER A 93 -9.09 -9.83 6.00
N LEU A 94 -8.09 -9.58 6.84
CA LEU A 94 -6.72 -9.29 6.47
C LEU A 94 -5.81 -10.05 7.44
N ALA A 95 -4.85 -10.79 6.89
CA ALA A 95 -3.83 -11.49 7.65
C ALA A 95 -2.45 -11.20 7.06
N VAL A 96 -1.46 -10.97 7.92
CA VAL A 96 -0.05 -10.77 7.53
C VAL A 96 0.78 -11.88 8.15
N ARG A 97 1.69 -12.47 7.37
CA ARG A 97 2.65 -13.47 7.85
C ARG A 97 4.06 -13.16 7.36
N LYS A 98 5.06 -13.46 8.19
CA LYS A 98 6.46 -13.50 7.75
C LYS A 98 6.69 -14.72 6.87
N ARG A 99 7.45 -14.55 5.79
CA ARG A 99 7.89 -15.65 4.95
C ARG A 99 8.97 -16.50 5.65
N ARG A 100 8.93 -17.82 5.45
CA ARG A 100 9.79 -18.79 6.18
C ARG A 100 11.21 -18.89 5.63
N ASP A 101 11.46 -18.32 4.48
CA ASP A 101 12.73 -18.37 3.74
C ASP A 101 13.81 -17.43 4.28
N GLY A 102 13.47 -16.57 5.24
CA GLY A 102 14.44 -15.71 5.89
C GLY A 102 14.76 -14.40 5.17
N SER A 103 14.16 -14.14 3.99
CA SER A 103 14.33 -12.88 3.24
C SER A 103 13.89 -11.65 4.03
N GLY A 104 12.92 -11.81 4.94
CA GLY A 104 12.32 -10.71 5.68
C GLY A 104 10.97 -10.29 5.10
N ASP A 105 10.64 -10.74 3.89
CA ASP A 105 9.43 -10.36 3.18
C ASP A 105 8.18 -10.81 3.93
N GLU A 106 7.17 -9.96 3.84
CA GLU A 106 5.88 -10.19 4.45
C GLU A 106 4.86 -10.51 3.37
N GLN A 107 4.11 -11.58 3.60
CA GLN A 107 2.99 -11.94 2.75
C GLN A 107 1.72 -11.54 3.45
N CYS A 108 0.85 -10.82 2.75
CA CYS A 108 -0.49 -10.54 3.25
C CYS A 108 -1.56 -11.23 2.43
N ILE A 109 -2.67 -11.52 3.09
CA ILE A 109 -3.79 -12.25 2.54
C ILE A 109 -5.04 -11.48 2.88
N THR A 110 -5.86 -11.22 1.87
CA THR A 110 -7.16 -10.57 1.99
C THR A 110 -8.26 -11.56 1.61
N GLY A 111 -9.38 -11.50 2.33
CA GLY A 111 -10.58 -12.28 2.03
C GLY A 111 -11.80 -11.36 1.92
N GLY A 112 -12.52 -11.47 0.81
CA GLY A 112 -13.64 -10.60 0.45
C GLY A 112 -15.00 -11.30 0.39
N GLY A 113 -16.06 -10.50 0.32
CA GLY A 113 -17.44 -10.95 0.07
C GLY A 113 -17.66 -11.52 -1.33
N ASP A 114 -16.72 -11.27 -2.24
CA ASP A 114 -16.65 -11.84 -3.60
C ASP A 114 -16.31 -13.34 -3.62
N SER A 115 -16.19 -13.97 -2.45
CA SER A 115 -15.81 -15.39 -2.27
C SER A 115 -14.40 -15.70 -2.79
N VAL A 116 -13.57 -14.68 -2.98
CA VAL A 116 -12.17 -14.81 -3.41
C VAL A 116 -11.24 -14.50 -2.24
N MET A 117 -10.08 -15.15 -2.24
CA MET A 117 -8.97 -14.86 -1.34
C MET A 117 -7.75 -14.45 -2.18
N ASN A 118 -7.25 -13.24 -1.94
CA ASN A 118 -6.11 -12.71 -2.65
C ASN A 118 -4.85 -12.77 -1.77
N ILE A 119 -3.74 -13.08 -2.42
CA ILE A 119 -2.44 -13.26 -1.78
C ILE A 119 -1.48 -12.23 -2.37
N TRP A 120 -1.01 -11.33 -1.52
CA TRP A 120 -0.12 -10.25 -1.88
C TRP A 120 1.28 -10.56 -1.39
N ARG A 121 2.27 -10.35 -2.27
CA ARG A 121 3.70 -10.45 -1.97
C ARG A 121 4.29 -9.06 -2.16
N ASP A 122 5.20 -8.66 -1.27
CA ASP A 122 5.76 -7.31 -1.20
C ASP A 122 4.72 -6.20 -1.23
N VAL A 123 3.99 -6.07 -0.12
CA VAL A 123 3.27 -4.82 0.15
C VAL A 123 4.18 -3.91 0.96
N THR A 124 5.34 -3.59 0.39
CA THR A 124 6.24 -2.57 0.91
C THR A 124 5.90 -1.26 0.23
N ALA A 125 5.88 -0.17 1.00
CA ALA A 125 6.12 1.11 0.38
C ALA A 125 7.62 1.08 0.09
N ASP A 126 7.96 0.83 -1.15
CA ASP A 126 9.32 1.00 -1.61
C ASP A 126 9.68 2.47 -1.34
N GLU A 127 10.40 2.71 -0.24
CA GLU A 127 11.30 3.86 -0.12
C GLU A 127 12.59 3.57 -0.90
N ASP A 128 12.55 2.66 -1.88
CA ASP A 128 13.69 2.39 -2.71
C ASP A 128 13.84 3.57 -3.68
N GLU A 129 14.93 4.32 -3.49
CA GLU A 129 15.56 5.17 -4.50
C GLU A 129 15.56 4.48 -5.88
N ALA A 130 15.57 3.14 -5.95
CA ALA A 130 15.44 2.36 -7.17
C ALA A 130 14.07 2.48 -7.86
N GLY A 131 12.96 2.53 -7.11
CA GLY A 131 11.61 2.71 -7.68
C GLY A 131 11.40 4.14 -8.20
N VAL A 132 11.93 5.13 -7.48
CA VAL A 132 11.94 6.54 -7.93
C VAL A 132 12.86 6.72 -9.13
N ALA A 133 14.07 6.16 -9.09
CA ALA A 133 15.01 6.19 -10.22
C ALA A 133 14.46 5.45 -11.44
N ALA A 134 13.72 4.35 -11.27
CA ALA A 134 13.06 3.66 -12.37
C ALA A 134 11.95 4.52 -13.00
N ALA A 135 11.16 5.21 -12.18
CA ALA A 135 10.14 6.15 -12.68
C ALA A 135 10.77 7.38 -13.38
N GLU A 136 11.84 7.95 -12.81
CA GLU A 136 12.58 9.06 -13.42
C GLU A 136 13.28 8.64 -14.71
N ALA A 137 13.87 7.44 -14.77
CA ALA A 137 14.45 6.88 -15.98
C ALA A 137 13.40 6.66 -17.06
N MET A 138 12.20 6.18 -16.69
CA MET A 138 11.10 5.99 -17.62
C MET A 138 10.61 7.33 -18.20
N LEU A 139 10.55 8.39 -17.37
CA LEU A 139 10.18 9.73 -17.81
C LEU A 139 11.23 10.33 -18.75
N LEU A 140 12.51 10.17 -18.42
CA LEU A 140 13.62 10.63 -19.26
C LEU A 140 13.64 9.90 -20.60
N GLN A 141 13.40 8.58 -20.59
CA GLN A 141 13.35 7.76 -21.80
C GLN A 141 12.16 8.11 -22.70
N GLN A 142 10.99 8.44 -22.12
CA GLN A 142 9.86 9.00 -22.88
C GLN A 142 10.20 10.37 -23.49
N GLN A 143 10.91 11.23 -22.77
CA GLN A 143 11.32 12.53 -23.29
C GLN A 143 12.32 12.40 -24.44
N GLU A 144 13.29 11.47 -24.34
CA GLU A 144 14.23 11.18 -25.43
C GLU A 144 13.55 10.59 -26.65
N LEU A 145 12.56 9.70 -26.46
CA LEU A 145 11.75 9.16 -27.53
C LEU A 145 11.00 10.29 -28.27
N MET A 146 10.38 11.20 -27.53
CA MET A 146 9.69 12.36 -28.12
C MET A 146 10.65 13.25 -28.92
N ASN A 147 11.86 13.47 -28.43
CA ASN A 147 12.88 14.25 -29.13
C ASN A 147 13.39 13.52 -30.40
N ALA A 148 13.58 12.20 -30.35
CA ALA A 148 14.03 11.40 -31.50
C ALA A 148 12.97 11.34 -32.61
N MET A 149 11.69 11.20 -32.25
CA MET A 149 10.57 11.28 -33.20
C MET A 149 10.46 12.68 -33.84
N ALA A 150 10.68 13.74 -33.07
CA ALA A 150 10.70 15.11 -33.58
C ALA A 150 11.86 15.37 -34.57
N MET A 151 13.01 14.71 -34.38
CA MET A 151 14.18 14.82 -35.28
C MET A 151 14.15 13.86 -36.49
N ARG A 152 13.08 13.08 -36.67
CA ARG A 152 12.93 12.04 -37.73
C ARG A 152 14.01 10.94 -37.69
N ASP A 153 14.66 10.72 -36.55
CA ASP A 153 15.63 9.63 -36.37
C ASP A 153 14.91 8.32 -36.04
N TYR A 154 14.32 7.73 -37.09
CA TYR A 154 13.45 6.55 -37.01
C TYR A 154 14.13 5.34 -36.34
N ARG A 155 15.44 5.16 -36.56
CA ARG A 155 16.21 4.03 -36.00
C ARG A 155 16.34 4.13 -34.48
N ARG A 156 16.65 5.31 -33.96
CA ARG A 156 16.80 5.55 -32.52
C ARG A 156 15.47 5.48 -31.78
N SER A 157 14.38 5.92 -32.42
CA SER A 157 13.04 5.77 -31.85
C SER A 157 12.61 4.30 -31.73
N LEU A 158 12.97 3.46 -32.69
CA LEU A 158 12.60 2.03 -32.70
C LEU A 158 13.36 1.24 -31.63
N GLU A 159 14.65 1.55 -31.44
CA GLU A 159 15.49 0.94 -30.39
C GLU A 159 14.93 1.26 -28.98
N LEU A 160 14.55 2.52 -28.72
CA LEU A 160 13.97 2.92 -27.43
C LEU A 160 12.59 2.31 -27.16
N THR A 161 11.75 2.12 -28.19
CA THR A 161 10.45 1.43 -28.01
C THR A 161 10.61 -0.04 -27.66
N LEU A 162 11.64 -0.70 -28.18
CA LEU A 162 11.93 -2.12 -27.90
C LEU A 162 12.47 -2.34 -26.48
N GLU A 163 13.15 -1.35 -25.90
CA GLU A 163 13.61 -1.40 -24.51
C GLU A 163 12.45 -1.21 -23.51
N LEU A 164 11.45 -0.40 -23.83
CA LEU A 164 10.24 -0.20 -23.01
C LEU A 164 9.33 -1.44 -22.92
N GLU A 165 9.36 -2.34 -23.92
CA GLU A 165 8.49 -3.53 -23.97
C GLU A 165 9.07 -4.78 -23.30
N GLN A 166 10.31 -4.75 -22.79
CA GLN A 166 10.83 -5.92 -22.08
C GLN A 166 10.25 -5.97 -20.66
N PRO A 167 9.45 -7.00 -20.31
CA PRO A 167 8.94 -7.13 -18.96
C PRO A 167 10.13 -7.34 -18.01
N PHE A 168 10.22 -6.48 -16.98
CA PHE A 168 11.16 -6.63 -15.87
C PHE A 168 11.16 -8.09 -15.40
N ARG A 169 12.27 -8.80 -15.62
CA ARG A 169 12.56 -10.03 -14.89
C ARG A 169 13.12 -9.64 -13.52
N PRO A 170 12.76 -10.41 -12.48
CA PRO A 170 13.13 -10.11 -11.10
C PRO A 170 14.65 -10.08 -10.88
#